data_AF-A0A9Q0HIP6-F1
#
_entry.id   AF-A0A9Q0HIP6-F1
#
_cell.length_a   1.000
_cell.length_b   1.000
_cell.length_c   1.000
_cell.angle_alpha   90.00
_cell.angle_beta   90.00
_cell.angle_gamma   90.00
#
_symmetry.space_group_name_H-M   'P 1'
#
loop_
_entity.id
_entity.type
_entity.pdbx_description
1 polymer ?
#
loop_
_entity_poly.entity_id
_entity_poly.type
_entity_poly.pdbx_seq_one_letter_code
_entity_poly.pdbx_strand_id
1 'polypeptide(L)'
;MKTGAFFQNSNNALLENDKKILKTPDELLDVLKDEACLYRHEGWWSYELCYQKTLRQVHVEDEKVVQEFVLGQFDPEATLAHNEKHSDVSLLKDPRSKDASQRYHAHQYTNGTICDLTGFPRETEVRFLCTGSGTQVVIGSIKEISSCKYVVTVQAPVCAIL
;
A
#
# COMPACT_ATOMS: atom_id res chain seq x y z
N MET A 1 5.44 -14.53 -73.04
CA MET A 1 6.92 -14.58 -73.17
C MET A 1 7.51 -13.39 -72.43
N LYS A 2 8.35 -13.67 -71.41
CA LYS A 2 9.46 -12.89 -70.79
C LYS A 2 9.17 -11.47 -70.25
N THR A 3 9.03 -11.22 -68.94
CA THR A 3 10.00 -11.13 -67.79
C THR A 3 10.79 -9.81 -67.67
N GLY A 4 10.72 -9.18 -66.49
CA GLY A 4 11.65 -8.17 -65.96
C GLY A 4 11.11 -7.48 -64.69
N ALA A 5 11.88 -7.45 -63.60
CA ALA A 5 11.45 -7.23 -62.20
C ALA A 5 11.91 -5.90 -61.56
N PHE A 6 11.54 -5.72 -60.27
CA PHE A 6 12.01 -4.78 -59.23
C PHE A 6 11.39 -3.35 -59.20
N PHE A 7 11.10 -2.66 -58.09
CA PHE A 7 11.45 -2.72 -56.66
C PHE A 7 10.25 -2.27 -55.78
N GLN A 8 10.23 -2.67 -54.50
CA GLN A 8 9.31 -2.17 -53.46
C GLN A 8 9.65 -0.74 -53.02
N ASN A 9 8.65 0.03 -52.55
CA ASN A 9 8.80 0.72 -51.26
C ASN A 9 7.46 1.09 -50.61
N SER A 10 7.17 0.42 -49.51
CA SER A 10 6.19 0.81 -48.50
C SER A 10 6.71 2.03 -47.74
N ASN A 11 5.84 2.98 -47.40
CA ASN A 11 6.12 3.96 -46.34
C ASN A 11 4.88 4.19 -45.48
N ASN A 12 4.78 3.31 -44.47
CA ASN A 12 4.45 3.54 -43.07
C ASN A 12 3.69 4.83 -42.69
N ALA A 13 2.42 4.66 -42.35
CA ALA A 13 1.72 5.47 -41.37
C ALA A 13 1.04 4.55 -40.34
N LEU A 14 1.85 3.82 -39.56
CA LEU A 14 1.40 3.08 -38.37
C LEU A 14 2.57 3.00 -37.38
N LEU A 15 2.80 4.08 -36.64
CA LEU A 15 3.48 4.03 -35.36
C LEU A 15 2.80 5.07 -34.45
N GLU A 16 1.53 4.80 -34.11
CA GLU A 16 1.07 5.23 -32.79
C GLU A 16 1.92 4.44 -31.79
N ASN A 17 2.90 5.14 -31.22
CA ASN A 17 3.70 4.61 -30.14
C ASN A 17 2.78 4.39 -28.95
N ASP A 18 2.29 3.16 -28.78
CA ASP A 18 1.82 2.62 -27.50
C ASP A 18 3.02 2.55 -26.55
N LYS A 19 3.47 3.72 -26.07
CA LYS A 19 4.23 3.80 -24.84
C LYS A 19 3.28 3.36 -23.75
N LYS A 20 3.32 2.08 -23.39
CA LYS A 20 2.69 1.56 -22.18
C LYS A 20 3.19 2.41 -21.00
N ILE A 21 2.39 3.37 -20.56
CA ILE A 21 2.71 4.24 -19.43
C ILE A 21 2.82 3.31 -18.23
N LEU A 22 4.06 3.07 -17.76
CA LEU A 22 4.31 2.32 -16.56
C LEU A 22 3.90 3.20 -15.39
N LYS A 23 2.77 2.88 -14.76
CA LYS A 23 2.30 3.60 -13.59
C LYS A 23 3.18 3.26 -12.38
N THR A 24 3.35 4.22 -11.47
CA THR A 24 4.05 4.00 -10.20
C THR A 24 3.16 3.23 -9.21
N PRO A 25 3.72 2.58 -8.16
CA PRO A 25 2.91 1.96 -7.11
C PRO A 25 1.89 2.93 -6.49
N ASP A 26 2.28 4.18 -6.24
CA ASP A 26 1.36 5.20 -5.71
C ASP A 26 0.22 5.53 -6.67
N GLU A 27 0.50 5.70 -7.97
CA GLU A 27 -0.54 5.94 -9.00
C GLU A 27 -1.50 4.77 -9.15
N LEU A 28 -1.02 3.56 -8.88
CA LEU A 28 -1.85 2.38 -8.97
C LEU A 28 -2.72 2.20 -7.71
N LEU A 29 -2.25 2.65 -6.54
CA LEU A 29 -3.01 2.71 -5.29
C LEU A 29 -4.04 3.84 -5.24
N ASP A 30 -4.02 4.80 -6.17
CA ASP A 30 -4.94 5.94 -6.20
C ASP A 30 -6.42 5.53 -6.24
N VAL A 31 -6.74 4.33 -6.72
CA VAL A 31 -8.09 3.76 -6.63
C VAL A 31 -8.64 3.73 -5.19
N LEU A 32 -7.76 3.66 -4.18
CA LEU A 32 -8.12 3.67 -2.77
C LEU A 32 -8.44 5.07 -2.22
N LYS A 33 -8.17 6.15 -2.96
CA LYS A 33 -8.48 7.52 -2.51
C LYS A 33 -9.97 7.77 -2.43
N ASP A 34 -10.71 7.16 -3.36
CA ASP A 34 -12.17 7.31 -3.52
C ASP A 34 -12.96 6.24 -2.75
N GLU A 35 -12.26 5.23 -2.22
CA GLU A 35 -12.86 4.17 -1.40
C GLU A 35 -13.14 4.66 0.03
N ALA A 36 -14.15 4.03 0.65
CA ALA A 36 -14.35 4.16 2.09
C ALA A 36 -13.15 3.58 2.85
N CYS A 37 -12.99 3.99 4.12
CA CYS A 37 -11.87 3.51 4.93
C CYS A 37 -11.93 1.99 5.14
N LEU A 38 -10.77 1.38 5.34
CA LEU A 38 -10.65 -0.04 5.64
C LEU A 38 -10.82 -0.26 7.14
N TYR A 39 -11.59 -1.29 7.51
CA TYR A 39 -11.90 -1.59 8.90
C TYR A 39 -11.38 -2.97 9.29
N ARG A 40 -10.91 -3.10 10.53
CA ARG A 40 -10.56 -4.38 11.13
C ARG A 40 -10.86 -4.39 12.62
N HIS A 41 -11.46 -5.47 13.10
CA HIS A 41 -11.72 -5.67 14.52
C HIS A 41 -10.82 -6.79 15.08
N GLU A 42 -10.10 -6.52 16.17
CA GLU A 42 -9.28 -7.48 16.90
C GLU A 42 -9.51 -7.36 18.41
N GLY A 43 -10.37 -8.23 18.94
CA GLY A 43 -10.65 -8.30 20.38
C GLY A 43 -11.27 -7.01 20.89
N TRP A 44 -10.56 -6.29 21.76
CA TRP A 44 -11.03 -5.02 22.33
C TRP A 44 -10.99 -3.87 21.33
N TRP A 45 -10.15 -3.93 20.30
CA TRP A 45 -9.88 -2.80 19.43
C TRP A 45 -10.53 -2.96 18.05
N SER A 46 -11.01 -1.84 17.53
CA SER A 46 -11.33 -1.67 16.12
C SER A 46 -10.34 -0.69 15.50
N TYR A 47 -9.96 -0.92 14.26
CA TYR A 47 -9.00 -0.13 13.53
C TYR A 47 -9.62 0.37 12.24
N GLU A 48 -9.41 1.64 11.95
CA GLU A 48 -9.88 2.31 10.74
C GLU A 48 -8.68 2.92 10.01
N LEU A 49 -8.40 2.44 8.81
CA LEU A 49 -7.37 2.97 7.92
C LEU A 49 -8.03 3.70 6.75
N CYS A 50 -7.90 5.02 6.71
CA CYS A 50 -8.30 5.82 5.57
C CYS A 50 -7.05 6.12 4.72
N TYR A 51 -7.03 5.64 3.48
CA TYR A 51 -5.87 5.73 2.59
C TYR A 51 -5.38 7.18 2.41
N GLN A 52 -4.07 7.40 2.57
CA GLN A 52 -3.40 8.70 2.55
C GLN A 52 -4.01 9.76 3.48
N LYS A 53 -4.71 9.33 4.55
CA LYS A 53 -5.33 10.21 5.53
C LYS A 53 -4.84 9.86 6.93
N THR A 54 -5.46 8.89 7.58
CA THR A 54 -5.18 8.56 8.99
C THR A 54 -5.41 7.08 9.27
N LEU A 55 -4.68 6.55 10.24
CA LEU A 55 -4.95 5.28 10.88
C LEU A 55 -5.39 5.54 12.32
N ARG A 56 -6.56 5.03 12.69
CA ARG A 56 -7.14 5.16 14.03
C ARG A 56 -7.35 3.80 14.68
N GLN A 57 -7.19 3.76 15.99
CA GLN A 57 -7.57 2.67 16.87
C GLN A 57 -8.68 3.18 17.79
N VAL A 58 -9.81 2.50 17.81
CA VAL A 58 -10.99 2.87 18.58
C VAL A 58 -11.55 1.69 19.35
N HIS A 59 -11.98 1.92 20.58
CA HIS A 59 -12.82 1.00 21.31
C HIS A 59 -14.25 1.54 21.31
N VAL A 60 -15.21 0.66 21.00
CA VAL A 60 -16.62 1.01 20.84
C VAL A 60 -17.45 0.18 21.81
N GLU A 61 -18.25 0.86 22.63
CA GLU A 61 -19.25 0.27 23.52
C GLU A 61 -20.61 0.93 23.22
N ASP A 62 -21.69 0.14 23.12
CA ASP A 62 -23.04 0.62 22.80
C ASP A 62 -23.09 1.60 21.60
N GLU A 63 -22.38 1.25 20.52
CA GLU A 63 -22.23 2.05 19.30
C GLU A 63 -21.56 3.42 19.50
N LYS A 64 -20.94 3.67 20.66
CA LYS A 64 -20.20 4.89 20.97
C LYS A 64 -18.71 4.61 21.07
N VAL A 65 -17.91 5.47 20.45
CA VAL A 65 -16.46 5.47 20.64
C VAL A 65 -16.17 5.96 22.06
N VAL A 66 -15.69 5.06 22.92
CA VAL A 66 -15.35 5.37 24.32
C VAL A 66 -13.84 5.58 24.51
N GLN A 67 -13.02 5.12 23.56
CA GLN A 67 -11.59 5.37 23.55
C GLN A 67 -11.08 5.46 22.11
N GLU A 68 -10.18 6.40 21.84
CA GLU A 68 -9.61 6.63 20.51
C GLU A 68 -8.13 7.01 20.60
N PHE A 69 -7.33 6.43 19.70
CA PHE A 69 -5.93 6.80 19.45
C PHE A 69 -5.68 6.92 17.94
N VAL A 70 -5.04 8.01 17.53
CA VAL A 70 -4.49 8.13 16.18
C VAL A 70 -3.14 7.42 16.17
N LEU A 71 -3.01 6.37 15.37
CA LEU A 71 -1.76 5.61 15.21
C LEU A 71 -0.82 6.21 14.16
N GLY A 72 -1.30 7.24 13.45
CA GLY A 72 -0.53 8.11 12.58
C GLY A 72 -1.40 8.79 11.53
N GLN A 73 -0.85 9.82 10.92
CA GLN A 73 -1.36 10.56 9.77
C GLN A 73 -0.40 10.33 8.61
N PHE A 74 -0.93 10.19 7.40
CA PHE A 74 -0.10 9.92 6.23
C PHE A 74 0.95 11.02 6.05
N ASP A 75 2.20 10.61 5.92
CA ASP A 75 3.36 11.48 5.79
C ASP A 75 4.03 11.27 4.42
N PRO A 76 3.78 12.16 3.44
CA PRO A 76 4.31 11.99 2.09
C PRO A 76 5.84 12.12 2.04
N GLU A 77 6.44 12.98 2.87
CA GLU A 77 7.88 13.19 2.90
C GLU A 77 8.60 11.98 3.50
N ALA A 78 8.11 11.48 4.64
CA ALA A 78 8.65 10.27 5.26
C ALA A 78 8.44 9.04 4.37
N THR A 79 7.31 8.97 3.64
CA THR A 79 7.03 7.91 2.67
C THR A 79 8.03 7.92 1.52
N LEU A 80 8.27 9.09 0.92
CA LEU A 80 9.24 9.24 -0.16
C LEU A 80 10.65 8.85 0.31
N ALA A 81 11.10 9.41 1.44
CA ALA A 81 12.42 9.12 2.00
C ALA A 81 12.60 7.62 2.34
N HIS A 82 11.55 6.98 2.86
CA HIS A 82 11.55 5.53 3.11
C HIS A 82 11.72 4.74 1.82
N ASN A 83 10.92 5.06 0.79
CA ASN A 83 10.91 4.29 -0.46
C ASN A 83 12.15 4.55 -1.33
N GLU A 84 12.79 5.73 -1.25
CA GLU A 84 14.10 5.97 -1.87
C GLU A 84 15.20 5.11 -1.22
N LYS A 85 15.21 5.05 0.12
CA LYS A 85 16.17 4.25 0.89
C LYS A 85 15.96 2.74 0.72
N HIS A 86 14.73 2.32 0.44
CA HIS A 86 14.32 0.93 0.26
C HIS A 86 13.85 0.67 -1.20
N SER A 87 14.53 1.28 -2.18
CA SER A 87 14.17 1.27 -3.61
C SER A 87 14.16 -0.13 -4.26
N ASP A 88 14.82 -1.11 -3.65
CA ASP A 88 14.63 -2.53 -3.98
C ASP A 88 13.40 -3.06 -3.23
N VAL A 89 12.25 -3.03 -3.92
CA VAL A 89 10.92 -3.46 -3.46
C VAL A 89 10.97 -4.29 -2.18
N SER A 90 10.64 -3.65 -1.07
CA SER A 90 10.81 -4.20 0.26
C SER A 90 10.25 -5.63 0.35
N LEU A 91 11.09 -6.52 0.86
CA LEU A 91 10.87 -7.96 0.86
C LEU A 91 10.39 -8.41 2.24
N LEU A 92 9.16 -8.89 2.34
CA LEU A 92 8.72 -9.65 3.52
C LEU A 92 9.28 -11.07 3.41
N LYS A 93 10.19 -11.42 4.31
CA LYS A 93 10.62 -12.81 4.52
C LYS A 93 9.66 -13.45 5.51
N ASP A 94 8.83 -14.38 5.06
CA ASP A 94 8.11 -15.27 5.97
C ASP A 94 9.06 -16.40 6.42
N PRO A 95 9.39 -16.52 7.72
CA PRO A 95 10.24 -17.59 8.24
C PRO A 95 9.70 -19.01 8.00
N ARG A 96 8.41 -19.15 7.67
CA ARG A 96 7.73 -20.44 7.47
C ARG A 96 7.57 -20.82 5.99
N SER A 97 7.86 -19.89 5.07
CA SER A 97 7.77 -20.10 3.62
C SER A 97 9.15 -20.45 3.04
N LYS A 98 9.24 -21.54 2.26
CA LYS A 98 10.39 -21.80 1.37
C LYS A 98 10.31 -21.03 0.04
N ASP A 99 9.20 -20.32 -0.18
CA ASP A 99 8.87 -19.62 -1.42
C ASP A 99 8.98 -18.09 -1.24
N ALA A 100 9.23 -17.42 -2.35
CA ALA A 100 9.79 -16.07 -2.51
C ALA A 100 9.33 -15.01 -1.49
N SER A 101 10.29 -14.18 -1.09
CA SER A 101 10.03 -12.93 -0.40
C SER A 101 8.91 -12.12 -1.06
N GLN A 102 7.85 -11.78 -0.31
CA GLN A 102 6.73 -11.03 -0.85
C GLN A 102 7.08 -9.54 -0.92
N ARG A 103 6.91 -8.97 -2.10
CA ARG A 103 7.13 -7.55 -2.39
C ARG A 103 5.99 -6.71 -1.79
N TYR A 104 6.33 -5.56 -1.21
CA TYR A 104 5.34 -4.58 -0.74
C TYR A 104 5.75 -3.15 -1.07
N HIS A 105 4.75 -2.28 -1.19
CA HIS A 105 4.92 -0.81 -1.14
C HIS A 105 4.58 -0.30 0.25
N ALA A 106 5.32 0.68 0.73
CA ALA A 106 5.19 1.18 2.09
C ALA A 106 4.74 2.64 2.10
N HIS A 107 3.81 2.95 3.00
CA HIS A 107 3.47 4.31 3.38
C HIS A 107 3.79 4.52 4.86
N GLN A 108 4.36 5.67 5.18
CA GLN A 108 4.66 6.08 6.54
C GLN A 108 3.51 6.95 7.07
N TYR A 109 3.05 6.63 8.28
CA TYR A 109 2.06 7.40 9.01
C TYR A 109 2.68 7.88 10.32
N THR A 110 2.87 9.17 10.46
CA THR A 110 3.59 9.80 11.59
C THR A 110 2.63 10.70 12.39
N ASN A 111 3.12 11.39 13.42
CA ASN A 111 2.33 12.41 14.15
C ASN A 111 0.98 11.90 14.69
N GLY A 112 0.95 10.68 15.22
CA GLY A 112 -0.19 10.14 15.93
C GLY A 112 -0.35 10.73 17.34
N THR A 113 -1.36 10.23 18.08
CA THR A 113 -1.59 10.61 19.47
C THR A 113 -0.34 10.32 20.31
N ILE A 114 0.03 11.25 21.21
CA ILE A 114 1.20 11.10 22.09
C ILE A 114 1.07 9.82 22.92
N CYS A 115 2.10 8.99 22.84
CA CYS A 115 2.23 7.76 23.63
C CYS A 115 2.46 8.12 25.09
N ASP A 116 1.60 7.61 25.96
CA ASP A 116 1.71 7.71 27.41
C ASP A 116 2.94 6.98 27.97
N LEU A 117 3.35 5.88 27.32
CA LEU A 117 4.51 5.09 27.75
C LEU A 117 5.85 5.71 27.35
N THR A 118 5.94 6.31 26.15
CA THR A 118 7.22 6.78 25.60
C THR A 118 7.33 8.30 25.52
N GLY A 119 6.22 9.03 25.60
CA GLY A 119 6.16 10.48 25.40
C GLY A 119 6.27 10.93 23.92
N PHE A 120 6.45 10.00 22.98
CA PHE A 120 6.58 10.31 21.56
C PHE A 120 5.25 10.07 20.81
N PRO A 121 5.00 10.76 19.68
CA PRO A 121 3.86 10.46 18.82
C PRO A 121 3.86 8.98 18.37
N ARG A 122 2.68 8.38 18.32
CA ARG A 122 2.49 7.07 17.67
C ARG A 122 2.82 7.16 16.17
N GLU A 123 3.41 6.10 15.63
CA GLU A 123 3.75 6.00 14.21
C GLU A 123 3.47 4.59 13.68
N THR A 124 3.19 4.51 12.38
CA THR A 124 2.84 3.28 11.69
C THR A 124 3.46 3.19 10.31
N GLU A 125 4.05 2.04 9.98
CA GLU A 125 4.34 1.64 8.61
C GLU A 125 3.19 0.81 8.04
N VAL A 126 2.55 1.31 6.98
CA VAL A 126 1.49 0.58 6.26
C VAL A 126 2.09 -0.07 5.02
N ARG A 127 2.04 -1.41 4.96
CA ARG A 127 2.58 -2.24 3.89
C ARG A 127 1.46 -2.75 3.01
N PHE A 128 1.49 -2.41 1.72
CA PHE A 128 0.55 -2.90 0.72
C PHE A 128 1.15 -4.13 0.03
N LEU A 129 0.49 -5.28 0.16
CA LEU A 129 0.90 -6.55 -0.40
C LEU A 129 -0.11 -6.99 -1.46
N CYS A 130 0.41 -7.44 -2.59
CA CYS A 130 -0.43 -8.12 -3.57
C CYS A 130 -0.60 -9.60 -3.17
N THR A 131 -1.83 -9.99 -2.89
CA THR A 131 -2.22 -11.39 -2.74
C THR A 131 -2.98 -11.73 -4.01
N GLY A 132 -2.43 -12.56 -4.90
CA GLY A 132 -3.06 -12.91 -6.20
C GLY A 132 -4.40 -13.68 -6.09
N SER A 133 -5.07 -13.58 -4.95
CA SER A 133 -6.33 -14.20 -4.56
C SER A 133 -7.12 -13.20 -3.70
N GLY A 134 -8.42 -13.06 -3.98
CA GLY A 134 -9.34 -12.17 -3.26
C GLY A 134 -10.11 -11.26 -4.23
N THR A 135 -11.08 -10.51 -3.71
CA THR A 135 -11.86 -9.53 -4.48
C THR A 135 -11.92 -8.15 -3.83
N GLN A 136 -11.46 -8.03 -2.58
CA GLN A 136 -11.55 -6.80 -1.78
C GLN A 136 -10.19 -6.45 -1.18
N VAL A 137 -9.95 -5.15 -1.02
CA VAL A 137 -8.79 -4.64 -0.28
C VAL A 137 -9.12 -4.68 1.21
N VAL A 138 -8.25 -5.28 2.01
CA VAL A 138 -8.51 -5.53 3.44
C VAL A 138 -7.26 -5.29 4.29
N ILE A 139 -7.45 -4.95 5.56
CA ILE A 139 -6.36 -5.00 6.53
C ILE A 139 -6.14 -6.46 6.94
N GLY A 140 -5.03 -7.03 6.48
CA GLY A 140 -4.63 -8.42 6.77
C GLY A 140 -4.09 -8.60 8.18
N SER A 141 -3.26 -7.67 8.67
CA SER A 141 -2.77 -7.70 10.06
C SER A 141 -2.36 -6.33 10.58
N ILE A 142 -2.39 -6.17 11.89
CA ILE A 142 -1.88 -5.01 12.62
C ILE A 142 -1.00 -5.56 13.74
N LYS A 143 0.23 -5.04 13.87
CA LYS A 143 1.18 -5.50 14.88
C LYS A 143 1.87 -4.31 15.53
N GLU A 144 1.84 -4.24 16.85
CA GLU A 144 2.68 -3.35 17.62
C GLU A 144 4.07 -3.99 17.76
N ILE A 145 5.04 -3.50 16.99
CA ILE A 145 6.39 -4.09 16.94
C ILE A 145 7.28 -3.59 18.07
N SER A 146 6.93 -2.44 18.65
CA SER A 146 7.47 -1.87 19.88
C SER A 146 6.45 -0.87 20.42
N SER A 147 6.56 -0.46 21.68
CA SER A 147 5.61 0.47 22.31
C SER A 147 5.27 1.67 21.41
N CYS A 148 3.99 1.78 21.03
CA CYS A 148 3.42 2.83 20.19
C CYS A 148 3.96 2.92 18.75
N LYS A 149 4.61 1.87 18.24
CA LYS A 149 5.03 1.73 16.84
C LYS A 149 4.39 0.51 16.20
N TYR A 150 3.73 0.73 15.07
CA TYR A 150 2.90 -0.29 14.45
C TYR A 150 3.37 -0.64 13.04
N VAL A 151 3.11 -1.86 12.64
CA VAL A 151 3.19 -2.30 11.24
C VAL A 151 1.82 -2.85 10.87
N VAL A 152 1.25 -2.28 9.81
CA VAL A 152 -0.03 -2.71 9.24
C VAL A 152 0.23 -3.34 7.88
N THR A 153 -0.43 -4.46 7.61
CA THR A 153 -0.40 -5.13 6.31
C THR A 153 -1.77 -5.01 5.67
N VAL A 154 -1.84 -4.36 4.51
CA VAL A 154 -3.01 -4.28 3.64
C VAL A 154 -2.83 -5.26 2.51
N GLN A 155 -3.82 -6.13 2.30
CA GLN A 155 -3.83 -7.12 1.23
C GLN A 155 -4.76 -6.63 0.13
N ALA A 156 -4.25 -6.59 -1.10
CA ALA A 156 -4.99 -6.20 -2.30
C ALA A 156 -4.98 -7.34 -3.35
N PRO A 157 -6.13 -7.62 -4.01
CA PRO A 157 -6.29 -8.77 -4.89
C PRO A 157 -5.63 -8.64 -6.27
N VAL A 158 -5.40 -7.43 -6.77
CA VAL A 158 -4.83 -7.21 -8.11
C VAL A 158 -3.59 -6.34 -8.00
N CYS A 159 -2.44 -6.84 -8.46
CA CYS A 159 -1.17 -6.09 -8.47
C CYS A 159 -1.10 -5.04 -9.59
N ALA A 160 -2.20 -4.63 -10.21
CA ALA A 160 -2.24 -3.39 -10.99
C ALA A 160 -2.22 -2.18 -10.03
N ILE A 161 -1.46 -2.31 -8.94
CA ILE A 161 -1.37 -1.55 -7.68
C ILE A 161 0.11 -1.50 -7.19
N LEU A 162 1.01 -2.38 -7.69
CA LEU A 162 2.42 -2.46 -7.27
C LEU A 162 3.37 -2.76 -8.44
#